data_AF-A0A6M5YZL5-F1
#
_entry.id   AF-A0A6M5YZL5-F1
#
_cell.length_a   1.000
_cell.length_b   1.000
_cell.length_c   1.000
_cell.angle_alpha   90.00
_cell.angle_beta   90.00
_cell.angle_gamma   90.00
#
_symmetry.space_group_name_H-M   'P 1'
#
loop_
_entity.id
_entity.type
_entity.pdbx_description
1 polymer ?
#
loop_
_entity_poly.entity_id
_entity_poly.type
_entity_poly.pdbx_seq_one_letter_code
_entity_poly.pdbx_strand_id
1 'polypeptide(L)'
;MNGVSPGPGAELANKIARLVEEKGWNQEDFARTTRLNRHTVHQILHGGPKRRLRNLTVSQCAKALGLSVSELRNLPLERLIPRIHGKPAADEESLKLLKERATLPELRAWLERNHNRAAELHADEVQELLEMQASGGPLEKLGVETCVELLGRRRELICRVKEIAGTEYFDFLEQFVTLIHEKVKPTRRG
;
A
#
# COMPACT_ATOMS: atom_id res chain seq x y z
N MET A 1 -15.47 -16.55 35.53
CA MET A 1 -16.44 -16.49 34.41
C MET A 1 -17.05 -15.09 34.38
N ASN A 2 -16.89 -14.37 33.26
CA ASN A 2 -17.82 -13.37 32.72
C ASN A 2 -17.23 -12.86 31.39
N GLY A 3 -17.39 -13.69 30.34
CA GLY A 3 -17.05 -13.33 28.96
C GLY A 3 -18.08 -12.35 28.43
N VAL A 4 -17.85 -11.06 28.67
CA VAL A 4 -18.60 -10.00 27.98
C VAL A 4 -18.05 -9.96 26.55
N SER A 5 -18.75 -10.59 25.60
CA SER A 5 -18.43 -10.44 24.18
C SER A 5 -18.39 -8.94 23.84
N PRO A 6 -17.29 -8.41 23.30
CA PRO A 6 -17.20 -7.01 22.92
C PRO A 6 -18.29 -6.72 21.89
N GLY A 7 -19.06 -5.65 22.07
CA GLY A 7 -20.10 -5.29 21.10
C GLY A 7 -19.49 -5.01 19.71
N PRO A 8 -20.28 -5.06 18.62
CA PRO A 8 -19.78 -4.93 17.23
C PRO A 8 -18.97 -3.66 16.95
N GLY A 9 -19.16 -2.61 17.75
CA GLY A 9 -18.38 -1.37 17.67
C GLY A 9 -16.96 -1.49 18.25
N ALA A 10 -16.79 -2.28 19.31
CA ALA A 10 -15.50 -2.55 19.93
C ALA A 10 -14.66 -3.52 19.09
N GLU A 11 -15.30 -4.47 18.39
CA GLU A 11 -14.62 -5.35 17.44
C GLU A 11 -13.99 -4.58 16.28
N LEU A 12 -14.71 -3.58 15.72
CA LEU A 12 -14.18 -2.74 14.65
C LEU A 12 -13.02 -1.86 15.12
N ALA A 13 -13.11 -1.28 16.33
CA ALA A 13 -12.03 -0.49 16.91
C ALA A 13 -10.77 -1.33 17.14
N ASN A 14 -10.92 -2.53 17.70
CA ASN A 14 -9.82 -3.48 17.90
C ASN A 14 -9.18 -3.90 16.57
N LYS A 15 -10.02 -4.15 15.54
CA LYS A 15 -9.52 -4.47 14.20
C LYS A 15 -8.71 -3.32 13.59
N ILE A 16 -9.18 -2.08 13.74
CA ILE A 16 -8.42 -0.90 13.31
C ILE A 16 -7.11 -0.79 14.10
N ALA A 17 -7.13 -0.99 15.41
CA ALA A 17 -5.92 -0.93 16.24
C ALA A 17 -4.86 -1.95 15.81
N ARG A 18 -5.27 -3.19 15.51
CA ARG A 18 -4.37 -4.20 14.95
C ARG A 18 -3.81 -3.80 13.60
N LEU A 19 -4.63 -3.28 12.68
CA LEU A 19 -4.13 -2.81 11.38
C LEU A 19 -3.14 -1.64 11.50
N VAL A 20 -3.30 -0.79 12.50
CA VAL A 20 -2.36 0.31 12.80
C VAL A 20 -1.03 -0.22 13.36
N GLU A 21 -1.10 -1.21 14.26
CA GLU A 21 0.07 -1.92 14.79
C GLU A 21 0.84 -2.64 13.68
N GLU A 22 0.15 -3.36 12.79
CA GLU A 22 0.74 -4.02 11.61
C GLU A 22 1.39 -3.02 10.65
N LYS A 23 0.83 -1.81 10.51
CA LYS A 23 1.45 -0.71 9.76
C LYS A 23 2.71 -0.14 10.42
N GLY A 24 2.99 -0.46 11.67
CA GLY A 24 4.07 0.11 12.47
C GLY A 24 3.84 1.56 12.89
N TRP A 25 2.59 2.03 12.88
CA TRP A 25 2.25 3.40 13.25
C TRP A 25 2.06 3.56 14.75
N ASN A 26 2.63 4.63 15.32
CA ASN A 26 2.32 5.04 16.68
C ASN A 26 1.06 5.94 16.73
N GLN A 27 0.63 6.33 17.93
CA GLN A 27 -0.56 7.15 18.14
C GLN A 27 -0.52 8.49 17.38
N GLU A 28 0.66 9.13 17.29
CA GLU A 28 0.81 10.41 16.61
C GLU A 28 0.75 10.26 15.09
N ASP A 29 1.40 9.23 14.54
CA ASP A 29 1.37 8.92 13.11
C ASP A 29 -0.05 8.61 12.64
N PHE A 30 -0.77 7.82 13.44
CA PHE A 30 -2.14 7.46 13.14
C PHE A 30 -3.08 8.68 13.23
N ALA A 31 -2.90 9.54 14.23
CA ALA A 31 -3.66 10.79 14.34
C ALA A 31 -3.41 11.74 13.16
N ARG A 32 -2.15 11.88 12.74
CA ARG A 32 -1.75 12.73 11.61
C ARG A 32 -2.37 12.23 10.31
N THR A 33 -2.28 10.92 10.06
CA THR A 33 -2.73 10.31 8.80
C THR A 33 -4.27 10.29 8.70
N THR A 34 -4.97 10.04 9.80
CA THR A 34 -6.46 10.02 9.82
C THR A 34 -7.10 11.39 10.00
N ARG A 35 -6.33 12.40 10.43
CA ARG A 35 -6.84 13.73 10.88
C ARG A 35 -7.84 13.64 12.03
N LEU A 36 -7.76 12.57 12.83
CA LEU A 36 -8.58 12.40 14.03
C LEU A 36 -7.94 13.11 15.23
N ASN A 37 -8.78 13.53 16.18
CA ASN A 37 -8.29 14.04 17.46
C ASN A 37 -7.54 12.92 18.21
N ARG A 38 -6.38 13.26 18.81
CA ARG A 38 -5.58 12.39 19.69
C ARG A 38 -6.41 11.62 20.71
N HIS A 39 -7.46 12.23 21.28
CA HIS A 39 -8.36 11.54 22.22
C HIS A 39 -9.15 10.41 21.54
N THR A 40 -9.71 10.65 20.36
CA THR A 40 -10.40 9.63 19.56
C THR A 40 -9.45 8.50 19.15
N VAL A 41 -8.22 8.86 18.77
CA VAL A 41 -7.19 7.87 18.42
C VAL A 41 -6.82 7.01 19.63
N HIS A 42 -6.60 7.62 20.79
CA HIS A 42 -6.33 6.91 22.03
C HIS A 42 -7.45 5.91 22.35
N GLN A 43 -8.72 6.32 22.18
CA GLN A 43 -9.87 5.43 22.35
C GLN A 43 -9.90 4.29 21.33
N ILE A 44 -9.45 4.48 20.10
CA ILE A 44 -9.41 3.39 19.11
C ILE A 44 -8.30 2.40 19.45
N LEU A 45 -7.11 2.87 19.83
CA LEU A 45 -5.91 2.03 20.00
C LEU A 45 -5.86 1.30 21.35
N HIS A 46 -6.30 1.93 22.43
CA HIS A 46 -6.15 1.38 23.79
C HIS A 46 -7.46 0.88 24.39
N GLY A 47 -8.50 0.70 23.58
CA GLY A 47 -9.79 0.19 24.03
C GLY A 47 -10.60 1.23 24.80
N GLY A 48 -11.08 2.23 24.06
CA GLY A 48 -12.12 3.17 24.48
C GLY A 48 -13.48 2.83 23.85
N PRO A 49 -14.54 3.47 24.35
CA PRO A 49 -15.69 2.85 25.01
C PRO A 49 -16.45 1.81 24.17
N LYS A 50 -17.31 1.00 24.81
CA LYS A 50 -18.27 0.03 24.20
C LYS A 50 -19.23 0.63 23.13
N ARG A 51 -19.05 1.88 22.72
CA ARG A 51 -19.87 2.60 21.73
C ARG A 51 -19.34 2.38 20.32
N ARG A 52 -20.27 2.31 19.37
CA ARG A 52 -19.96 2.24 17.94
C ARG A 52 -19.21 3.50 17.48
N LEU A 53 -18.15 3.28 16.71
CA LEU A 53 -17.46 4.36 15.98
C LEU A 53 -18.43 5.07 15.04
N ARG A 54 -18.33 6.40 14.97
CA ARG A 54 -19.12 7.19 14.02
C ARG A 54 -18.72 6.82 12.59
N ASN A 55 -19.66 6.82 11.65
CA ASN A 55 -19.37 6.49 10.24
C ASN A 55 -18.26 7.37 9.64
N LEU A 56 -18.20 8.65 10.01
CA LEU A 56 -17.13 9.56 9.60
C LEU A 56 -15.75 9.12 10.13
N THR A 57 -15.67 8.68 11.37
CA THR A 57 -14.43 8.15 11.95
C THR A 57 -14.00 6.88 11.22
N VAL A 58 -14.95 5.99 10.93
CA VAL A 58 -14.67 4.74 10.18
C VAL A 58 -14.17 5.05 8.76
N SER A 59 -14.76 6.03 8.07
CA SER A 59 -14.30 6.40 6.72
C SER A 59 -12.91 7.02 6.73
N GLN A 60 -12.59 7.83 7.73
CA GLN A 60 -11.25 8.40 7.91
C GLN A 60 -10.20 7.31 8.19
N CYS A 61 -10.51 6.34 9.07
CA CYS A 61 -9.62 5.20 9.32
C CYS A 61 -9.45 4.32 8.07
N ALA A 62 -10.53 3.99 7.37
CA ALA A 62 -10.48 3.18 6.15
C ALA A 62 -9.61 3.85 5.08
N LYS A 63 -9.82 5.14 4.83
CA LYS A 63 -9.03 5.93 3.89
C LYS A 63 -7.54 5.95 4.26
N ALA A 64 -7.21 6.18 5.53
CA ALA A 64 -5.83 6.18 6.00
C ALA A 64 -5.15 4.81 5.82
N LEU A 65 -5.89 3.72 6.03
CA LEU A 65 -5.39 2.36 5.85
C LEU A 65 -5.38 1.91 4.38
N GLY A 66 -5.85 2.72 3.43
CA GLY A 66 -5.94 2.35 2.01
C GLY A 66 -7.05 1.34 1.71
N LEU A 67 -8.14 1.35 2.50
CA LEU A 67 -9.26 0.41 2.39
C LEU A 67 -10.58 1.16 2.16
N SER A 68 -11.57 0.48 1.59
CA SER A 68 -12.96 0.95 1.61
C SER A 68 -13.62 0.69 2.97
N VAL A 69 -14.68 1.45 3.28
CA VAL A 69 -15.48 1.23 4.50
C VAL A 69 -16.13 -0.17 4.51
N SER A 70 -16.51 -0.68 3.34
CA SER A 70 -17.09 -2.02 3.21
C SER A 70 -16.06 -3.10 3.56
N GLU A 71 -14.85 -3.00 3.02
CA GLU A 71 -13.76 -3.93 3.33
C GLU A 71 -13.41 -3.90 4.82
N LEU A 72 -13.22 -2.70 5.36
CA LEU A 72 -12.89 -2.53 6.77
C LEU A 72 -13.97 -3.11 7.70
N ARG A 73 -15.25 -3.14 7.29
CA ARG A 73 -16.32 -3.74 8.10
C ARG A 73 -16.44 -5.23 7.91
N ASN A 74 -16.42 -5.69 6.67
CA ASN A 74 -16.90 -7.02 6.29
C ASN A 74 -15.77 -8.04 6.11
N LEU A 75 -14.54 -7.59 5.86
CA LEU A 75 -13.40 -8.50 5.74
C LEU A 75 -12.76 -8.79 7.11
N PRO A 76 -12.30 -10.03 7.31
CA PRO A 76 -11.54 -10.42 8.48
C PRO A 76 -10.13 -9.81 8.42
N LEU A 77 -9.49 -9.66 9.59
CA LEU A 77 -8.22 -8.94 9.75
C LEU A 77 -7.12 -9.51 8.83
N GLU A 78 -7.05 -10.83 8.73
CA GLU A 78 -6.05 -11.59 7.99
C GLU A 78 -6.09 -11.27 6.49
N ARG A 79 -7.28 -10.96 5.95
CA ARG A 79 -7.44 -10.54 4.54
C ARG A 79 -7.15 -9.06 4.32
N LEU A 80 -7.16 -8.26 5.38
CA LEU A 80 -6.89 -6.83 5.32
C LEU A 80 -5.39 -6.55 5.43
N ILE A 81 -4.64 -7.36 6.17
CA ILE A 81 -3.18 -7.22 6.38
C ILE A 81 -2.43 -7.08 5.03
N PRO A 82 -2.57 -8.00 4.04
CA PRO A 82 -1.87 -7.85 2.76
C PRO A 82 -2.24 -6.57 2.01
N ARG A 83 -3.50 -6.12 2.14
CA ARG A 83 -4.04 -4.93 1.46
C ARG A 83 -3.50 -3.64 2.08
N ILE A 84 -3.39 -3.55 3.40
CA ILE A 84 -2.78 -2.39 4.07
C ILE A 84 -1.27 -2.30 3.81
N HIS A 85 -0.61 -3.43 3.52
CA HIS A 85 0.80 -3.48 3.12
C HIS A 85 1.03 -3.18 1.62
N GLY A 86 -0.03 -3.03 0.83
CA GLY A 86 0.03 -2.38 -0.46
C GLY A 86 0.42 -0.92 -0.28
N LYS A 87 1.35 -0.42 -1.10
CA LYS A 87 1.56 1.04 -1.18
C LYS A 87 0.25 1.66 -1.68
N PRO A 88 -0.20 2.79 -1.13
CA PRO A 88 -1.39 3.46 -1.65
C PRO A 88 -1.13 3.92 -3.08
N ALA A 89 -2.21 3.99 -3.88
CA ALA A 89 -2.18 4.70 -5.15
C ALA A 89 -1.62 6.13 -4.94
N ALA A 90 -0.93 6.63 -5.96
CA ALA A 90 -0.36 7.97 -6.00
C ALA A 90 -1.45 8.98 -5.68
N ASP A 91 -1.12 9.93 -4.82
CA ASP A 91 -2.01 11.05 -4.55
C ASP A 91 -2.10 11.97 -5.78
N GLU A 92 -3.10 12.85 -5.75
CA GLU A 92 -3.37 13.78 -6.85
C GLU A 92 -2.15 14.69 -7.12
N GLU A 93 -1.36 15.00 -6.09
CA GLU A 93 -0.12 15.77 -6.21
C GLU A 93 0.97 15.02 -6.98
N SER A 94 1.18 13.73 -6.69
CA SER A 94 2.15 12.90 -7.41
C SER A 94 1.75 12.75 -8.88
N LEU A 95 0.47 12.54 -9.18
CA LEU A 95 -0.02 12.45 -10.56
C LEU A 95 0.09 13.78 -11.31
N LYS A 96 -0.15 14.90 -10.61
CA LYS A 96 0.06 16.24 -11.16
C LYS A 96 1.54 16.46 -11.48
N LEU A 97 2.43 16.08 -10.56
CA LEU A 97 3.88 16.14 -10.75
C LEU A 97 4.32 15.30 -11.96
N LEU A 98 3.77 14.09 -12.13
CA LEU A 98 4.03 13.26 -13.32
C LEU A 98 3.64 13.97 -14.61
N LYS A 99 2.44 14.57 -14.67
CA LYS A 99 1.96 15.29 -15.85
C LYS A 99 2.81 16.53 -16.16
N GLU A 100 3.24 17.26 -15.14
CA GLU A 100 4.07 18.46 -15.29
C GLU A 100 5.50 18.14 -15.71
N ARG A 101 6.08 17.06 -15.16
CA ARG A 101 7.49 16.70 -15.37
C ARG A 101 7.71 15.65 -16.47
N ALA A 102 6.65 15.07 -17.03
CA ALA A 102 6.77 14.22 -18.20
C ALA A 102 7.31 15.07 -19.36
N THR A 103 8.51 14.78 -19.85
CA THR A 103 9.13 15.43 -21.02
C THR A 103 8.96 14.59 -22.28
N LEU A 104 8.80 13.27 -22.14
CA LEU A 104 8.65 12.35 -23.27
C LEU A 104 7.23 12.47 -23.88
N PRO A 105 7.10 12.77 -25.20
CA PRO A 105 5.79 12.90 -25.85
C PRO A 105 4.91 11.66 -25.73
N GLU A 106 5.50 10.47 -25.86
CA GLU A 106 4.81 9.20 -25.74
C GLU A 106 4.23 9.00 -24.34
N LEU A 107 4.95 9.43 -23.29
CA LEU A 107 4.47 9.35 -21.91
C LEU A 107 3.30 10.30 -21.68
N ARG A 108 3.38 11.54 -22.22
CA ARG A 108 2.25 12.49 -22.16
C ARG A 108 1.02 11.94 -22.86
N ALA A 109 1.18 11.44 -24.08
CA ALA A 109 0.08 10.85 -24.84
C ALA A 109 -0.53 9.63 -24.14
N TRP A 110 0.30 8.82 -23.46
CA TRP A 110 -0.19 7.70 -22.66
C TRP A 110 -1.03 8.17 -21.46
N LEU A 111 -0.56 9.19 -20.73
CA LEU A 111 -1.27 9.75 -19.57
C LEU A 111 -2.62 10.39 -19.93
N GLU A 112 -2.73 10.96 -21.13
CA GLU A 112 -3.97 11.50 -21.68
C GLU A 112 -4.96 10.40 -22.07
N ARG A 113 -4.49 9.32 -22.68
CA ARG A 113 -5.35 8.22 -23.11
C ARG A 113 -5.76 7.28 -21.98
N ASN A 114 -4.94 7.16 -20.94
CA ASN A 114 -5.08 6.14 -19.88
C ASN A 114 -5.28 6.75 -18.49
N HIS A 115 -6.19 7.72 -18.35
CA HIS A 115 -6.41 8.41 -17.07
C HIS A 115 -6.70 7.48 -15.88
N ASN A 116 -7.52 6.44 -16.08
CA ASN A 116 -7.85 5.49 -15.01
C ASN A 116 -6.62 4.69 -14.56
N ARG A 117 -5.82 4.20 -15.51
CA ARG A 117 -4.61 3.43 -15.21
C ARG A 117 -3.52 4.29 -14.62
N ALA A 118 -3.39 5.54 -15.06
CA ALA A 118 -2.48 6.50 -14.45
C ALA A 118 -2.84 6.74 -12.98
N ALA A 119 -4.12 6.76 -12.62
CA ALA A 119 -4.57 6.90 -11.23
C ALA A 119 -4.24 5.70 -10.32
N GLU A 120 -3.91 4.55 -10.90
CA GLU A 120 -3.50 3.34 -10.17
C GLU A 120 -1.99 3.23 -9.96
N LEU A 121 -1.20 4.15 -10.52
CA LEU A 121 0.24 4.22 -10.26
C LEU A 121 0.46 4.58 -8.80
N HIS A 122 1.52 4.05 -8.20
CA HIS A 122 1.96 4.43 -6.87
C HIS A 122 2.98 5.58 -6.92
N ALA A 123 3.18 6.30 -5.82
CA ALA A 123 4.08 7.46 -5.79
C ALA A 123 5.55 7.09 -6.16
N ASP A 124 6.01 5.90 -5.78
CA ASP A 124 7.32 5.38 -6.19
C ASP A 124 7.37 5.03 -7.68
N GLU A 125 6.28 4.47 -8.23
CA GLU A 125 6.17 4.17 -9.65
C GLU A 125 6.15 5.44 -10.49
N VAL A 126 5.52 6.51 -10.00
CA VAL A 126 5.54 7.85 -10.61
C VAL A 126 6.98 8.37 -10.71
N GLN A 127 7.72 8.32 -9.60
CA GLN A 127 9.11 8.79 -9.56
C GLN A 127 9.99 7.95 -10.51
N GLU A 128 9.80 6.63 -10.53
CA GLU A 128 10.53 5.74 -11.43
C GLU A 128 10.22 6.00 -12.91
N LEU A 129 8.96 6.26 -13.28
CA LEU A 129 8.60 6.67 -14.64
C LEU A 129 9.30 7.98 -15.04
N LEU A 130 9.42 8.94 -14.12
CA LEU A 130 10.13 10.20 -14.35
C LEU A 130 11.64 10.01 -14.49
N GLU A 131 12.22 8.99 -13.86
CA GLU A 131 13.63 8.64 -14.01
C GLU A 131 13.88 7.89 -15.33
N MET A 132 12.94 7.04 -15.74
CA MET A 132 13.04 6.25 -16.98
C MET A 132 12.91 7.08 -18.27
N GLN A 133 12.46 8.35 -18.19
CA GLN A 133 12.32 9.26 -19.34
C GLN A 133 13.62 9.95 -19.77
N ALA A 134 14.73 9.72 -19.06
CA ALA A 134 16.03 10.22 -19.48
C ALA A 134 16.32 9.78 -20.92
N SER A 135 17.06 10.60 -21.69
CA SER A 135 17.37 10.31 -23.09
C SER A 135 18.09 8.96 -23.23
N GLY A 136 17.63 8.12 -24.16
CA GLY A 136 18.09 6.73 -24.30
C GLY A 136 17.65 5.80 -23.16
N GLY A 137 16.68 6.22 -22.35
CA GLY A 137 16.17 5.51 -21.19
C GLY A 137 15.19 4.38 -21.53
N PRO A 138 14.72 3.63 -20.52
CA PRO A 138 13.80 2.51 -20.71
C PRO A 138 12.51 2.88 -21.42
N LEU A 139 11.96 4.09 -21.20
CA LEU A 139 10.71 4.50 -21.84
C LEU A 139 10.86 4.64 -23.37
N GLU A 140 12.01 5.13 -23.85
CA GLU A 140 12.30 5.21 -25.29
C GLU A 140 12.62 3.83 -25.87
N LYS A 141 13.35 2.97 -25.13
CA LYS A 141 13.82 1.66 -25.62
C LYS A 141 12.75 0.58 -25.63
N LEU A 142 11.94 0.51 -24.58
CA LEU A 142 10.96 -0.56 -24.36
C LEU A 142 9.53 -0.09 -24.63
N GLY A 143 9.32 1.24 -24.66
CA GLY A 143 7.99 1.84 -24.77
C GLY A 143 7.33 2.04 -23.41
N VAL A 144 6.48 3.07 -23.35
CA VAL A 144 5.78 3.48 -22.11
C VAL A 144 4.85 2.40 -21.58
N GLU A 145 4.06 1.78 -22.46
CA GLU A 145 3.09 0.73 -22.09
C GLU A 145 3.80 -0.43 -21.38
N THR A 146 4.88 -0.95 -21.98
CA THR A 146 5.66 -2.05 -21.42
C THR A 146 6.29 -1.68 -20.09
N CYS A 147 6.79 -0.44 -19.92
CA CYS A 147 7.34 -0.01 -18.63
C CYS A 147 6.26 0.07 -17.54
N VAL A 148 5.08 0.60 -17.85
CA VAL A 148 3.96 0.65 -16.91
C VAL A 148 3.49 -0.76 -16.53
N GLU A 149 3.39 -1.68 -17.50
CA GLU A 149 3.08 -3.09 -17.23
C GLU A 149 4.13 -3.76 -16.34
N LEU A 150 5.42 -3.49 -16.56
CA LEU A 150 6.49 -4.03 -15.72
C LEU A 150 6.38 -3.52 -14.28
N LEU A 151 6.04 -2.25 -14.07
CA LEU A 151 5.80 -1.70 -12.73
C LEU A 151 4.63 -2.40 -12.04
N GLY A 152 3.50 -2.55 -12.73
CA GLY A 152 2.32 -3.27 -12.23
C GLY A 152 2.62 -4.73 -11.89
N ARG A 153 3.32 -5.45 -12.78
CA ARG A 153 3.75 -6.84 -12.55
C ARG A 153 4.69 -6.96 -11.36
N ARG A 154 5.64 -6.03 -11.20
CA ARG A 154 6.55 -5.98 -10.05
C ARG A 154 5.78 -5.75 -8.75
N ARG A 155 4.82 -4.83 -8.75
CA ARG A 155 3.94 -4.57 -7.60
C ARG A 155 3.18 -5.83 -7.20
N GLU A 156 2.51 -6.49 -8.13
CA GLU A 156 1.79 -7.74 -7.86
C GLU A 156 2.71 -8.83 -7.32
N LEU A 157 3.90 -8.99 -7.91
CA LEU A 157 4.87 -9.98 -7.46
C LEU A 157 5.31 -9.73 -6.02
N ILE A 158 5.62 -8.48 -5.66
CA ILE A 158 5.99 -8.11 -4.30
C ILE A 158 4.85 -8.42 -3.33
N CYS A 159 3.60 -8.12 -3.69
CA CYS A 159 2.44 -8.46 -2.85
C CYS A 159 2.34 -9.98 -2.63
N ARG A 160 2.44 -10.79 -3.69
CA ARG A 160 2.38 -12.26 -3.59
C ARG A 160 3.54 -12.82 -2.75
N VAL A 161 4.74 -12.28 -2.92
CA VAL A 161 5.92 -12.68 -2.12
C VAL A 161 5.68 -12.40 -0.64
N LYS A 162 5.12 -11.23 -0.29
CA LYS A 162 4.76 -10.91 1.11
C LYS A 162 3.69 -11.85 1.66
N GLU A 163 2.68 -12.19 0.86
CA GLU A 163 1.66 -13.16 1.26
C GLU A 163 2.27 -14.52 1.57
N ILE A 164 3.15 -15.03 0.69
CA ILE A 164 3.84 -16.31 0.89
C ILE A 164 4.76 -16.26 2.12
N ALA A 165 5.45 -15.14 2.33
CA ALA A 165 6.34 -14.97 3.49
C ALA A 165 5.60 -15.05 4.84
N GLY A 166 4.29 -14.82 4.87
CA GLY A 166 3.46 -14.99 6.07
C GLY A 166 2.95 -16.41 6.30
N THR A 167 3.39 -17.39 5.51
CA THR A 167 2.93 -18.78 5.56
C THR A 167 4.03 -19.75 5.96
N GLU A 168 3.69 -21.03 6.12
CA GLU A 168 4.64 -22.13 6.33
C GLU A 168 5.68 -22.28 5.22
N TYR A 169 5.46 -21.65 4.06
CA TYR A 169 6.40 -21.68 2.93
C TYR A 169 7.54 -20.64 3.02
N PHE A 170 7.65 -19.91 4.14
CA PHE A 170 8.68 -18.89 4.35
C PHE A 170 10.10 -19.43 4.11
N ASP A 171 10.46 -20.57 4.70
CA ASP A 171 11.80 -21.15 4.60
C ASP A 171 12.16 -21.51 3.15
N PHE A 172 11.19 -22.03 2.38
CA PHE A 172 11.39 -22.31 0.96
C PHE A 172 11.57 -21.04 0.15
N LEU A 173 10.75 -20.02 0.40
CA LEU A 173 10.87 -18.72 -0.26
C LEU A 173 12.23 -18.08 0.03
N GLU A 174 12.71 -18.16 1.27
CA GLU A 174 14.03 -17.65 1.67
C GLU A 174 15.16 -18.34 0.91
N GLN A 175 15.14 -19.68 0.85
CA GLN A 175 16.14 -20.46 0.11
C GLN A 175 16.11 -20.14 -1.39
N PHE A 176 14.92 -20.06 -1.97
CA PHE A 176 14.75 -19.73 -3.39
C PHE A 176 15.29 -18.34 -3.71
N VAL A 177 14.91 -17.32 -2.93
CA VAL A 177 15.40 -15.95 -3.13
C VAL A 177 16.91 -15.87 -2.94
N THR A 178 17.46 -16.56 -1.93
CA THR A 178 18.92 -16.63 -1.69
C THR A 178 19.65 -17.19 -2.90
N LEU A 179 19.21 -18.34 -3.42
CA LEU A 179 19.81 -18.99 -4.58
C LEU A 179 19.81 -18.08 -5.81
N ILE A 180 18.68 -17.43 -6.11
CA ILE A 180 18.59 -16.51 -7.26
C ILE A 180 19.47 -15.28 -7.05
N HIS A 181 19.46 -14.70 -5.84
CA HIS A 181 20.25 -13.53 -5.52
C HIS A 181 21.76 -13.79 -5.63
N GLU A 182 22.25 -14.96 -5.22
CA GLU A 182 23.63 -15.39 -5.43
C GLU A 182 24.00 -15.52 -6.91
N LYS A 183 23.07 -15.97 -7.76
CA LYS A 183 23.30 -16.08 -9.21
C LYS A 183 23.29 -14.72 -9.93
N VAL A 184 22.52 -13.76 -9.43
CA VAL A 184 22.37 -12.42 -10.04
C VAL A 184 23.45 -11.46 -9.56
N LYS A 185 23.96 -11.59 -8.33
CA LYS A 185 25.10 -10.79 -7.89
C LYS A 185 26.32 -11.10 -8.76
N PRO A 186 26.97 -10.10 -9.38
CA PRO A 186 28.20 -10.35 -10.11
C PRO A 186 29.22 -10.92 -9.13
N THR A 187 29.70 -12.13 -9.42
CA THR A 187 30.82 -12.73 -8.70
C THR A 187 31.97 -11.73 -8.77
N ARG A 188 32.24 -10.99 -7.69
CA ARG A 188 33.50 -10.24 -7.56
C ARG A 188 34.59 -11.29 -7.45
N ARG A 189 35.08 -11.77 -8.60
CA ARG A 189 36.35 -12.48 -8.68
C ARG A 189 37.42 -11.44 -8.37
N GLY A 190 38.01 -11.57 -7.20
CA GLY A 190 39.33 -11.00 -6.92
C GLY A 190 40.41 -11.72 -7.72
#